data_AF-K0JUV9-F1
#
_entry.id   AF-K0JUV9-F1
#
_cell.length_a   1.000
_cell.length_b   1.000
_cell.length_c   1.000
_cell.angle_alpha   90.00
_cell.angle_beta   90.00
_cell.angle_gamma   90.00
#
_symmetry.space_group_name_H-M   'P 1'
#
loop_
_entity.id
_entity.type
_entity.pdbx_description
1 polymer ?
#
loop_
_entity_poly.entity_id
_entity_poly.type
_entity_poly.pdbx_seq_one_letter_code
_entity_poly.pdbx_strand_id
1 'polypeptide(L)'
;MNEGSWSAWGRVQQGGPVAPIDIEDGRNAPGLEAMESLVNSIAMYVLVGGLAAVVIGIGIAVVGPRLGFQHARGVGIGGVVGGVFLGAVVGLASILVNFMYSVFSG
;
A
#
# COMPACT_ATOMS: atom_id res chain seq x y z
N MET A 1 17.50 42.75 -38.68
CA MET A 1 17.03 43.33 -37.40
C MET A 1 16.67 42.17 -36.50
N ASN A 2 17.21 42.22 -35.29
CA ASN A 2 17.37 41.11 -34.36
C ASN A 2 16.60 41.50 -33.10
N GLU A 3 15.41 40.95 -32.88
CA GLU A 3 14.63 41.25 -31.67
C GLU A 3 13.78 40.05 -31.25
N GLY A 4 13.94 39.66 -29.99
CA GLY A 4 12.81 39.14 -29.23
C GLY A 4 12.83 37.67 -28.86
N SER A 5 13.91 37.23 -28.22
CA SER A 5 13.90 36.16 -27.22
C SER A 5 12.76 36.39 -26.18
N TRP A 6 11.56 35.87 -26.46
CA TRP A 6 10.43 35.89 -25.52
C TRP A 6 9.90 34.49 -25.19
N SER A 7 10.58 33.42 -25.62
CA SER A 7 10.14 32.04 -25.41
C SER A 7 10.56 31.43 -24.05
N ALA A 8 11.09 32.22 -23.11
CA ALA A 8 11.71 31.68 -21.89
C ALA A 8 10.92 31.85 -20.57
N TRP A 9 9.83 32.64 -20.50
CA TRP A 9 9.19 32.95 -19.19
C TRP A 9 7.67 33.10 -19.22
N GLY A 10 6.94 32.25 -19.95
CA GLY A 10 5.49 32.45 -20.12
C GLY A 10 4.56 31.25 -20.06
N ARG A 11 5.05 30.01 -19.94
CA ARG A 11 4.16 28.85 -19.77
C ARG A 11 3.88 28.59 -18.29
N VAL A 12 3.34 29.60 -17.62
CA VAL A 12 2.43 29.33 -16.51
C VAL A 12 1.24 28.68 -17.19
N GLN A 13 1.04 27.39 -16.97
CA GLN A 13 -0.12 26.64 -17.45
C GLN A 13 -1.34 27.11 -16.61
N GLN A 14 -1.70 28.38 -16.77
CA GLN A 14 -2.85 29.03 -16.16
C GLN A 14 -4.01 28.95 -17.13
N GLY A 15 -5.08 28.28 -16.70
CA GLY A 15 -6.43 28.60 -17.15
C GLY A 15 -7.00 27.79 -18.32
N GLY A 16 -6.75 26.49 -18.38
CA GLY A 16 -7.76 25.61 -18.98
C GLY A 16 -9.01 25.58 -18.08
N PRO A 17 -10.25 25.42 -18.61
CA PRO A 17 -11.43 25.23 -17.77
C PRO A 17 -11.10 24.16 -16.74
N VAL A 18 -11.14 24.53 -15.46
CA VAL A 18 -11.04 23.55 -14.38
C VAL A 18 -12.21 22.61 -14.65
N ALA A 19 -11.91 21.35 -14.96
CA ALA A 19 -12.97 20.37 -15.17
C ALA A 19 -13.93 20.49 -13.98
N PRO A 20 -15.25 20.54 -14.21
CA PRO A 20 -16.23 20.56 -13.12
C PRO A 20 -15.83 19.47 -12.13
N ILE A 21 -15.77 19.82 -10.83
CA ILE A 21 -15.61 18.80 -9.80
C ILE A 21 -16.81 17.88 -9.98
N ASP A 22 -16.55 16.70 -10.52
CA ASP A 22 -17.56 15.69 -10.74
C ASP A 22 -17.89 15.07 -9.39
N ILE A 23 -18.94 15.57 -8.75
CA ILE A 23 -19.40 15.13 -7.41
C ILE A 23 -20.25 13.85 -7.53
N GLU A 24 -20.57 13.39 -8.75
CA GLU A 24 -21.38 12.17 -8.94
C GLU A 24 -20.63 10.90 -8.51
N ASP A 25 -19.29 10.92 -8.53
CA ASP A 25 -18.43 9.91 -7.92
C ASP A 25 -17.47 10.58 -6.94
N GLY A 26 -17.80 10.57 -5.65
CA GLY A 26 -16.94 11.07 -4.55
C GLY A 26 -15.53 10.43 -4.47
N ARG A 27 -15.18 9.56 -5.42
CA ARG A 27 -13.84 9.00 -5.71
C ARG A 27 -12.91 9.95 -6.48
N ASN A 28 -13.43 10.90 -7.25
CA ASN A 28 -12.63 11.78 -8.11
C ASN A 28 -12.03 12.98 -7.37
N ALA A 29 -11.99 12.96 -6.04
CA ALA A 29 -11.25 13.95 -5.29
C ALA A 29 -9.74 13.62 -5.41
N PRO A 30 -8.89 14.50 -5.98
CA PRO A 30 -7.47 14.22 -6.21
C PRO A 30 -6.69 13.89 -4.92
N GLY A 31 -7.20 14.29 -3.75
CA GLY A 31 -6.66 13.89 -2.45
C GLY A 31 -6.94 12.45 -2.05
N LEU A 32 -8.07 11.88 -2.49
CA LEU A 32 -8.47 10.51 -2.19
C LEU A 32 -7.66 9.51 -3.02
N GLU A 33 -7.41 9.82 -4.28
CA GLU A 33 -6.58 9.02 -5.18
C GLU A 33 -5.13 8.91 -4.68
N ALA A 34 -4.56 10.02 -4.18
CA ALA A 34 -3.24 10.03 -3.57
C ALA A 34 -3.17 9.17 -2.29
N MET A 35 -4.22 9.21 -1.47
CA MET A 35 -4.33 8.37 -0.27
C MET A 35 -4.46 6.88 -0.64
N GLU A 36 -5.27 6.55 -1.64
CA GLU A 36 -5.45 5.17 -2.11
C GLU A 36 -4.13 4.60 -2.65
N SER A 37 -3.40 5.37 -3.46
CA SER A 37 -2.07 4.98 -3.94
C SER A 37 -1.08 4.75 -2.79
N LEU A 38 -1.09 5.62 -1.77
CA LEU A 38 -0.22 5.46 -0.60
C LEU A 38 -0.57 4.18 0.17
N VAL A 39 -1.85 3.97 0.48
CA VAL A 39 -2.33 2.79 1.22
C VAL A 39 -2.02 1.51 0.44
N ASN A 40 -2.22 1.49 -0.88
CA ASN A 40 -1.90 0.35 -1.72
C ASN A 40 -0.40 0.02 -1.70
N SER A 41 0.47 1.05 -1.77
CA SER A 41 1.91 0.85 -1.68
C SER A 41 2.32 0.24 -0.33
N ILE A 42 1.75 0.74 0.77
CA ILE A 42 2.02 0.24 2.13
C ILE A 42 1.51 -1.20 2.26
N ALA A 43 0.28 -1.48 1.81
CA ALA A 43 -0.31 -2.80 1.86
C ALA A 43 0.56 -3.83 1.12
N MET A 44 1.11 -3.46 -0.03
CA MET A 44 2.00 -4.34 -0.78
C MET A 44 3.31 -4.61 -0.02
N TYR A 45 3.95 -3.60 0.56
CA TYR A 45 5.14 -3.82 1.38
C TYR A 45 4.88 -4.68 2.61
N VAL A 46 3.72 -4.51 3.27
CA VAL A 46 3.31 -5.33 4.42
C VAL A 46 3.08 -6.78 4.02
N LEU A 47 2.42 -7.03 2.88
CA LEU A 47 2.19 -8.38 2.37
C LEU A 47 3.49 -9.08 2.00
N VAL A 48 4.39 -8.42 1.28
CA VAL A 48 5.70 -9.00 0.92
C VAL A 48 6.56 -9.23 2.16
N GLY A 49 6.61 -8.26 3.08
CA GLY A 49 7.34 -8.39 4.34
C GLY A 49 6.79 -9.52 5.21
N GLY A 50 5.47 -9.65 5.30
CA GLY A 50 4.79 -10.73 6.00
C GLY A 50 5.10 -12.10 5.39
N LEU A 51 5.07 -12.21 4.05
CA LEU A 51 5.42 -13.43 3.34
C LEU A 51 6.88 -13.82 3.61
N ALA A 52 7.80 -12.85 3.53
CA ALA A 52 9.21 -13.06 3.84
C ALA A 52 9.42 -13.51 5.30
N ALA A 53 8.71 -12.89 6.25
CA ALA A 53 8.75 -13.27 7.66
C ALA A 53 8.26 -14.71 7.89
N VAL A 54 7.22 -15.15 7.17
CA VAL A 54 6.74 -16.55 7.21
C VAL A 54 7.80 -17.50 6.66
N VAL A 55 8.36 -17.22 5.48
CA VAL A 55 9.37 -18.09 4.85
C VAL A 55 10.62 -18.20 5.72
N ILE A 56 11.13 -17.08 6.21
CA ILE A 56 12.30 -17.04 7.10
C ILE A 56 11.96 -17.72 8.43
N GLY A 57 10.79 -17.46 9.00
CA GLY A 57 10.31 -18.08 10.23
C GLY A 57 10.24 -19.61 10.14
N ILE A 58 9.72 -20.16 9.03
CA ILE A 58 9.72 -21.60 8.75
C ILE A 58 11.16 -22.12 8.68
N GLY A 59 12.04 -21.43 7.94
CA GLY A 59 13.45 -21.79 7.84
C GLY A 59 14.13 -21.88 9.21
N ILE A 60 13.94 -20.86 10.05
CA ILE A 60 14.46 -20.81 11.42
C ILE A 60 13.85 -21.92 12.28
N ALA A 61 12.54 -22.18 12.16
CA ALA A 61 11.86 -23.20 12.95
C ALA A 61 12.29 -24.64 12.60
N VAL A 62 12.62 -24.90 11.33
CA VAL A 62 13.02 -26.24 10.84
C VAL A 62 14.52 -26.47 11.02
N VAL A 63 15.35 -25.48 10.69
CA VAL A 63 16.82 -25.62 10.72
C VAL A 63 17.39 -25.27 12.09
N GLY A 64 16.81 -24.30 12.80
CA GLY A 64 17.30 -23.82 14.10
C GLY A 64 17.52 -24.90 15.16
N PRO A 65 16.56 -25.83 15.37
CA PRO A 65 16.74 -26.94 16.32
C PRO A 65 17.89 -27.87 15.94
N ARG A 66 18.15 -28.05 14.64
CA ARG A 66 19.23 -28.92 14.13
C ARG A 66 20.62 -28.32 14.31
N LEU A 67 20.70 -27.00 14.49
CA LEU A 67 21.95 -26.28 14.76
C LEU A 67 22.25 -26.14 16.27
N GLY A 68 21.46 -26.77 17.14
CA GLY A 68 21.68 -26.76 18.60
C GLY A 68 21.06 -25.56 19.33
N PHE A 69 20.32 -24.68 18.64
CA PHE A 69 19.63 -23.57 19.27
C PHE A 69 18.29 -24.00 19.88
N GLN A 70 18.25 -24.18 21.20
CA GLN A 70 17.04 -24.56 21.94
C GLN A 70 15.89 -23.54 21.81
N HIS A 71 16.20 -22.25 21.62
CA HIS A 71 15.21 -21.17 21.48
C HIS A 71 14.84 -20.79 20.04
N ALA A 72 15.59 -21.26 19.03
CA ALA A 72 15.37 -20.85 17.65
C ALA A 72 13.99 -21.25 17.11
N ARG A 73 13.46 -22.40 17.55
CA ARG A 73 12.12 -22.87 17.16
C ARG A 73 11.03 -21.87 17.57
N GLY A 74 11.13 -21.29 18.76
CA GLY A 74 10.16 -20.32 19.27
C GLY A 74 10.17 -19.02 18.47
N VAL A 75 11.37 -18.53 18.12
CA VAL A 75 11.53 -17.34 17.28
C VAL A 75 10.98 -17.57 15.86
N GLY A 76 11.28 -18.74 15.27
CA GLY A 76 10.77 -19.10 13.95
C GLY A 76 9.25 -19.21 13.90
N ILE A 77 8.64 -19.90 14.87
CA ILE A 77 7.17 -19.99 14.98
C ILE A 77 6.55 -18.62 15.22
N GLY A 78 7.17 -17.78 16.06
CA GLY A 78 6.72 -16.40 16.28
C GLY A 78 6.69 -15.58 14.99
N GLY A 79 7.71 -15.71 14.14
CA GLY A 79 7.73 -15.08 12.82
C GLY A 79 6.62 -15.56 11.88
N VAL A 80 6.33 -16.86 11.87
CA VAL A 80 5.23 -17.44 11.08
C VAL A 80 3.87 -16.93 11.56
N VAL A 81 3.63 -16.98 12.87
CA VAL A 81 2.36 -16.53 13.46
C VAL A 81 2.17 -15.02 13.21
N GLY A 82 3.21 -14.22 13.40
CA GLY A 82 3.16 -12.77 13.14
C GLY A 82 2.86 -12.44 11.68
N GLY A 83 3.50 -13.15 10.73
CA GLY A 83 3.26 -12.94 9.30
C GLY A 83 1.86 -13.37 8.86
N VAL A 84 1.34 -14.50 9.36
CA VAL A 84 -0.03 -14.94 9.10
C VAL A 84 -1.05 -13.95 9.69
N PHE A 85 -0.81 -13.46 10.91
CA PHE A 85 -1.68 -12.48 11.55
C PHE A 85 -1.73 -11.16 10.77
N LEU A 86 -0.58 -10.64 10.33
CA LEU A 86 -0.52 -9.46 9.46
C LEU A 86 -1.30 -9.66 8.15
N GLY A 87 -1.14 -10.81 7.50
CA GLY A 87 -1.90 -11.14 6.29
C GLY A 87 -3.40 -11.20 6.53
N ALA A 88 -3.83 -11.78 7.65
CA ALA A 88 -5.24 -11.84 8.03
C ALA A 88 -5.85 -10.46 8.27
N VAL A 89 -5.12 -9.55 8.94
CA VAL A 89 -5.56 -8.17 9.17
C VAL A 89 -5.72 -7.41 7.84
N VAL A 90 -4.75 -7.52 6.94
CA VAL A 90 -4.82 -6.87 5.61
C VAL A 90 -5.97 -7.44 4.76
N GLY A 91 -6.18 -8.75 4.80
CA GLY A 91 -7.31 -9.40 4.13
C GLY A 91 -8.66 -8.95 4.67
N LEU A 92 -8.83 -8.90 5.99
CA LEU A 92 -10.06 -8.43 6.64
C LEU A 92 -10.34 -6.95 6.35
N ALA A 93 -9.29 -6.10 6.32
CA ALA A 93 -9.42 -4.70 5.95
C ALA A 93 -10.00 -4.54 4.53
N SER A 94 -9.56 -5.38 3.59
CA SER A 94 -10.06 -5.36 2.21
C SER A 94 -11.55 -5.70 2.12
N ILE A 95 -12.01 -6.68 2.90
CA ILE A 95 -13.44 -7.05 2.97
C ILE A 95 -14.27 -5.90 3.55
N LEU A 96 -13.79 -5.28 4.64
CA LEU A 96 -14.48 -4.17 5.30
C LEU A 96 -14.61 -2.95 4.36
N VAL A 97 -13.55 -2.62 3.64
CA VAL A 97 -13.56 -1.51 2.68
C VAL A 97 -14.58 -1.78 1.56
N ASN A 98 -14.60 -2.99 0.99
CA ASN A 98 -15.59 -3.35 -0.02
C ASN A 98 -17.03 -3.30 0.51
N PHE A 99 -17.26 -3.74 1.76
CA PHE A 99 -18.57 -3.65 2.39
C PHE A 99 -19.02 -2.20 2.60
N MET A 100 -18.13 -1.33 3.08
CA MET A 100 -18.42 0.10 3.24
C MET A 100 -18.74 0.75 1.90
N TYR A 101 -17.97 0.48 0.85
CA TYR A 101 -18.30 0.98 -0.49
C TYR A 101 -19.68 0.52 -0.93
N SER A 102 -20.01 -0.77 -0.80
CA SER A 102 -21.33 -1.28 -1.17
C SER A 102 -22.49 -0.64 -0.41
N VAL A 103 -22.28 -0.20 0.83
CA VAL A 103 -23.32 0.43 1.66
C VAL A 103 -23.50 1.91 1.32
N PHE A 104 -22.41 2.61 1.00
CA PHE A 104 -22.42 4.05 0.77
C PHE A 104 -22.52 4.46 -0.71
N SER A 105 -22.28 3.54 -1.65
CA SER A 105 -22.46 3.76 -3.09
C SER A 105 -23.82 3.28 -3.62
N GLY A 106 -24.78 3.00 -2.73
CA GLY A 106 -26.14 2.56 -3.05
C GLY A 106 -27.20 3.59 -2.71
#